data_AF-A0A934LV02-F1
#
_entry.id   AF-A0A934LV02-F1
#
_cell.length_a   1.000
_cell.length_b   1.000
_cell.length_c   1.000
_cell.angle_alpha   90.00
_cell.angle_beta   90.00
_cell.angle_gamma   90.00
#
_symmetry.space_group_name_H-M   'P 1'
#
loop_
_entity.id
_entity.type
_entity.pdbx_description
1 polymer ?
#
loop_
_entity_poly.entity_id
_entity_poly.type
_entity_poly.pdbx_seq_one_letter_code
_entity_poly.pdbx_strand_id
1 'polypeptide(L)'
;MLEMLRERASGWGARASLALLLIVFSEGGVWQTPTGFNGLEWIGLAVLYLALAALALDLITRWNINDVFGLFLLAGSYGLINSTLISHITAQNLPASLLVRPLAAQPLMFLAALAAFQILASGRATGPLEFVSVAGIGLAWGIWLRWFPEASDQPVPDVNIGTALILVGGGLIACAAIRFILPPADIYRREDWLLTRLEWGAALVVIAAAFGIGSAQGLISRNAFSMTVSLVSFMGVVLFATASLRRGASLLKSITPPRRPNLAAWLVLIVPFLLAGWIGFSLPGSGDSSLQSDILFGALTGFGIAWPPTVSAMVGVRAFIRLAREGG
;
A
#
# COMPACT_ATOMS: atom_id res chain seq x y z
N MET A 1 -14.18 -31.80 2.21
CA MET A 1 -13.03 -31.31 1.40
C MET A 1 -13.44 -30.16 0.47
N LEU A 2 -14.52 -30.30 -0.33
CA LEU A 2 -14.99 -29.26 -1.24
C LEU A 2 -15.46 -27.97 -0.55
N GLU A 3 -16.14 -28.06 0.60
CA GLU A 3 -16.55 -26.88 1.39
C GLU A 3 -15.35 -26.10 1.94
N MET A 4 -14.36 -26.78 2.53
CA MET A 4 -13.09 -26.15 2.94
C MET A 4 -12.36 -25.46 1.78
N LEU A 5 -12.37 -26.05 0.58
CA LEU A 5 -11.76 -25.44 -0.60
C LEU A 5 -12.54 -24.19 -1.04
N ARG A 6 -13.87 -24.21 -0.95
CA ARG A 6 -14.75 -23.07 -1.27
C ARG A 6 -14.57 -21.92 -0.28
N GLU A 7 -14.55 -22.21 1.02
CA GLU A 7 -14.30 -21.22 2.08
C GLU A 7 -12.94 -20.55 1.89
N ARG A 8 -11.88 -21.32 1.62
CA ARG A 8 -10.54 -20.77 1.35
C ARG A 8 -10.49 -19.95 0.07
N ALA A 9 -11.12 -20.41 -1.01
CA ALA A 9 -11.16 -19.66 -2.27
C ALA A 9 -11.77 -18.27 -2.08
N SER A 10 -12.74 -18.16 -1.18
CA SER A 10 -13.41 -16.90 -0.83
C SER A 10 -12.47 -15.90 -0.15
N GLY A 11 -11.62 -16.35 0.78
CA GLY A 11 -10.59 -15.53 1.43
C GLY A 11 -9.53 -15.04 0.44
N TRP A 12 -9.14 -15.88 -0.52
CA TRP A 12 -8.22 -15.50 -1.58
C TRP A 12 -8.79 -14.46 -2.55
N GLY A 13 -10.12 -14.44 -2.77
CA GLY A 13 -10.78 -13.38 -3.52
C GLY A 13 -10.61 -11.99 -2.89
N ALA A 14 -10.68 -11.88 -1.56
CA ALA A 14 -10.42 -10.62 -0.86
C ALA A 14 -8.95 -10.20 -0.94
N ARG A 15 -8.01 -11.14 -0.81
CA ARG A 15 -6.56 -10.90 -0.96
C ARG A 15 -6.21 -10.45 -2.38
N ALA A 16 -6.79 -11.09 -3.40
CA ALA A 16 -6.64 -10.69 -4.80
C ALA A 16 -7.20 -9.29 -5.07
N SER A 17 -8.33 -8.94 -4.45
CA SER A 17 -8.91 -7.60 -4.59
C SER A 17 -7.99 -6.51 -4.03
N LEU A 18 -7.40 -6.73 -2.85
CA LEU A 18 -6.40 -5.81 -2.30
C LEU A 18 -5.13 -5.80 -3.17
N ALA A 19 -4.67 -6.94 -3.67
CA ALA A 19 -3.49 -7.03 -4.53
C ALA A 19 -3.64 -6.20 -5.82
N LEU A 20 -4.81 -6.26 -6.46
CA LEU A 20 -5.11 -5.44 -7.64
C LEU A 20 -5.08 -3.94 -7.32
N LEU A 21 -5.64 -3.54 -6.18
CA LEU A 21 -5.56 -2.15 -5.73
C LEU A 21 -4.10 -1.74 -5.45
N LEU A 22 -3.31 -2.60 -4.78
CA LEU A 22 -1.88 -2.32 -4.56
C LEU A 22 -1.12 -2.16 -5.87
N ILE A 23 -1.39 -2.97 -6.90
CA ILE A 23 -0.81 -2.78 -8.24
C ILE A 23 -1.17 -1.39 -8.78
N VAL A 24 -2.45 -1.01 -8.76
CA VAL A 24 -2.89 0.29 -9.31
C VAL A 24 -2.26 1.46 -8.56
N PHE A 25 -2.28 1.44 -7.23
CA PHE A 25 -1.75 2.53 -6.40
C PHE A 25 -0.22 2.58 -6.36
N SER A 26 0.47 1.44 -6.34
CA SER A 26 1.94 1.43 -6.28
C SER A 26 2.61 1.50 -7.64
N GLU A 27 2.05 0.93 -8.71
CA GLU A 27 2.63 1.07 -10.05
C GLU A 27 2.14 2.34 -10.74
N GLY A 28 0.82 2.56 -10.76
CA GLY A 28 0.20 3.72 -11.41
C GLY A 28 0.18 4.97 -10.54
N GLY A 29 -0.04 4.82 -9.23
CA GLY A 29 -0.09 5.96 -8.30
C GLY A 29 1.29 6.57 -8.03
N VAL A 30 2.30 5.74 -7.74
CA VAL A 30 3.70 6.22 -7.58
C VAL A 30 4.37 6.50 -8.92
N TRP A 31 3.88 5.91 -10.01
CA TRP A 31 4.48 5.99 -11.34
C TRP A 31 5.90 5.42 -11.39
N GLN A 32 6.03 4.13 -11.05
CA GLN A 32 7.33 3.45 -11.04
C GLN A 32 7.84 3.22 -12.46
N THR A 33 7.34 2.17 -13.11
CA THR A 33 7.64 1.80 -14.51
C THR A 33 6.45 1.08 -15.15
N PRO A 34 5.21 1.62 -15.05
CA PRO A 34 4.01 0.88 -15.43
C PRO A 34 3.95 0.51 -16.93
N THR A 35 4.71 1.17 -17.79
CA THR A 35 4.78 0.88 -19.22
C THR A 35 6.02 0.07 -19.62
N GLY A 36 6.91 -0.23 -18.67
CA GLY A 36 8.19 -0.90 -18.93
C GLY A 36 8.12 -2.42 -18.84
N PHE A 37 7.07 -2.98 -18.25
CA PHE A 37 6.98 -4.41 -17.98
C PHE A 37 6.37 -5.21 -19.14
N ASN A 38 6.98 -6.33 -19.48
CA ASN A 38 6.40 -7.32 -20.37
C ASN A 38 5.32 -8.16 -19.66
N GLY A 39 4.59 -8.99 -20.42
CA GLY A 39 3.49 -9.79 -19.86
C GLY A 39 3.90 -10.78 -18.77
N LEU A 40 5.11 -11.36 -18.84
CA LEU A 40 5.62 -12.28 -17.83
C LEU A 40 6.02 -11.55 -16.55
N GLU A 41 6.63 -10.38 -16.68
CA GLU A 41 6.96 -9.50 -15.55
C GLU A 41 5.70 -9.05 -14.83
N TRP A 42 4.63 -8.71 -15.56
CA TRP A 42 3.33 -8.41 -14.97
C TRP A 42 2.74 -9.58 -14.18
N ILE A 43 2.90 -10.82 -14.66
CA ILE A 43 2.48 -12.01 -13.91
C ILE A 43 3.32 -12.16 -12.62
N GLY A 44 4.64 -11.99 -12.72
CA GLY A 44 5.54 -12.01 -11.56
C GLY A 44 5.18 -10.96 -10.51
N LEU A 45 4.91 -9.72 -10.95
CA LEU A 45 4.44 -8.63 -10.10
C LEU A 45 3.09 -8.97 -9.47
N ALA A 46 2.14 -9.49 -10.24
CA ALA A 46 0.83 -9.87 -9.71
C ALA A 46 0.95 -10.92 -8.58
N VAL A 47 1.83 -11.92 -8.74
CA VAL A 47 2.12 -12.92 -7.71
C VAL A 47 2.75 -12.28 -6.46
N LEU A 48 3.70 -11.36 -6.65
CA LEU A 48 4.33 -10.64 -5.55
C LEU A 48 3.34 -9.75 -4.78
N TYR A 49 2.55 -8.95 -5.49
CA TYR A 49 1.50 -8.11 -4.89
C TYR A 49 0.43 -8.94 -4.19
N LEU A 50 0.10 -10.12 -4.72
CA LEU A 50 -0.80 -11.06 -4.05
C LEU A 50 -0.21 -11.57 -2.72
N ALA A 51 1.07 -11.93 -2.70
CA ALA A 51 1.77 -12.32 -1.47
C ALA A 51 1.78 -11.18 -0.45
N LEU A 52 2.10 -9.95 -0.88
CA LEU A 52 2.10 -8.76 -0.02
C LEU A 52 0.70 -8.46 0.54
N ALA A 53 -0.34 -8.50 -0.29
CA ALA A 53 -1.72 -8.30 0.15
C ALA A 53 -2.17 -9.37 1.15
N ALA A 54 -1.82 -10.64 0.89
CA ALA A 54 -2.14 -11.75 1.76
C ALA A 54 -1.49 -11.58 3.15
N LEU A 55 -0.20 -11.26 3.19
CA LEU A 55 0.53 -11.00 4.43
C LEU A 55 -0.01 -9.76 5.16
N ALA A 56 -0.30 -8.67 4.44
CA ALA A 56 -0.84 -7.46 5.04
C ALA A 56 -2.17 -7.72 5.76
N LEU A 57 -3.12 -8.39 5.11
CA LEU A 57 -4.42 -8.72 5.70
C LEU A 57 -4.29 -9.71 6.87
N ASP A 58 -3.39 -10.69 6.76
CA ASP A 58 -3.07 -11.59 7.86
C ASP A 58 -2.50 -10.82 9.05
N LEU A 59 -1.51 -9.94 8.85
CA LEU A 59 -0.87 -9.19 9.93
C LEU A 59 -1.84 -8.21 10.61
N ILE A 60 -2.70 -7.53 9.85
CA ILE A 60 -3.79 -6.70 10.40
C ILE A 60 -4.66 -7.54 11.33
N THR A 61 -4.99 -8.75 10.91
CA THR A 61 -5.85 -9.66 11.66
C THR A 61 -5.13 -10.27 12.86
N ARG A 62 -3.93 -10.81 12.66
CA ARG A 62 -3.12 -11.54 13.63
C ARG A 62 -2.67 -10.66 14.77
N TRP A 63 -2.25 -9.43 14.47
CA TRP A 63 -1.81 -8.45 15.48
C TRP A 63 -2.87 -7.40 15.81
N ASN A 64 -4.10 -7.64 15.38
CA ASN A 64 -5.27 -6.84 15.74
C ASN A 64 -5.07 -5.34 15.46
N ILE A 65 -4.47 -5.01 14.32
CA ILE A 65 -4.13 -3.63 13.96
C ILE A 65 -5.44 -2.84 13.81
N ASN A 66 -5.60 -1.82 14.65
CA ASN A 66 -6.75 -0.93 14.68
C ASN A 66 -6.43 0.52 15.00
N ASP A 67 -5.15 0.84 15.13
CA ASP A 67 -4.66 2.17 15.41
C ASP A 67 -3.74 2.67 14.30
N VAL A 68 -3.65 4.00 14.17
CA VAL A 68 -2.87 4.69 13.14
C VAL A 68 -1.40 4.27 13.17
N PHE A 69 -0.81 4.08 14.36
CA PHE A 69 0.60 3.70 14.47
C PHE A 69 0.86 2.28 13.97
N GLY A 70 -0.04 1.34 14.28
CA GLY A 70 0.04 -0.03 13.73
C GLY A 70 -0.09 -0.04 12.20
N LEU A 71 -0.97 0.80 11.66
CA LEU A 71 -1.10 0.98 10.21
C LEU A 71 0.17 1.57 9.58
N PHE A 72 0.78 2.58 10.20
CA PHE A 72 2.03 3.16 9.69
C PHE A 72 3.19 2.18 9.72
N LEU A 73 3.33 1.35 10.75
CA LEU A 73 4.38 0.31 10.77
C LEU A 73 4.17 -0.72 9.66
N LEU A 74 2.92 -1.12 9.41
CA LEU A 74 2.60 -2.04 8.32
C LEU A 74 2.85 -1.40 6.95
N ALA A 75 2.38 -0.16 6.76
CA ALA A 75 2.56 0.60 5.54
C ALA A 75 4.05 0.88 5.24
N GLY A 76 4.83 1.22 6.27
CA GLY A 76 6.27 1.41 6.19
C GLY A 76 7.00 0.10 5.83
N SER A 77 6.60 -1.02 6.45
CA SER A 77 7.15 -2.34 6.11
C SER A 77 6.87 -2.70 4.65
N TYR A 78 5.63 -2.48 4.20
CA TYR A 78 5.24 -2.66 2.81
C TYR A 78 6.05 -1.75 1.88
N GLY A 79 6.18 -0.46 2.20
CA GLY A 79 6.89 0.51 1.37
C GLY A 79 8.36 0.15 1.20
N LEU A 80 9.03 -0.29 2.26
CA LEU A 80 10.40 -0.79 2.22
C LEU A 80 10.53 -2.05 1.36
N ILE A 81 9.65 -3.04 1.53
CA ILE A 81 9.68 -4.28 0.74
C ILE A 81 9.43 -3.97 -0.74
N ASN A 82 8.38 -3.20 -1.05
CA ASN A 82 8.01 -2.83 -2.41
C ASN A 82 9.15 -2.04 -3.09
N SER A 83 9.66 -0.98 -2.45
CA SER A 83 10.73 -0.18 -3.04
C SER A 83 12.04 -0.92 -3.23
N THR A 84 12.33 -1.96 -2.44
CA THR A 84 13.54 -2.77 -2.63
C THR A 84 13.36 -3.82 -3.72
N LEU A 85 12.20 -4.47 -3.75
CA LEU A 85 11.93 -5.59 -4.66
C LEU A 85 11.51 -5.16 -6.06
N ILE A 86 10.78 -4.05 -6.18
CA ILE A 86 10.17 -3.62 -7.44
C ILE A 86 10.88 -2.38 -7.97
N SER A 87 10.96 -1.32 -7.16
CA SER A 87 11.62 -0.08 -7.58
C SER A 87 13.16 -0.15 -7.55
N HIS A 88 13.75 -1.09 -6.82
CA HIS A 88 15.21 -1.24 -6.62
C HIS A 88 15.95 0.02 -6.11
N ILE A 89 15.27 0.95 -5.45
CA ILE A 89 15.81 2.27 -5.10
C ILE A 89 16.29 2.42 -3.65
N THR A 90 15.97 1.48 -2.76
CA THR A 90 16.03 1.69 -1.30
C THR A 90 17.40 2.10 -0.73
N ALA A 91 18.51 1.80 -1.42
CA ALA A 91 19.86 2.20 -0.99
C ALA A 91 20.64 3.04 -2.01
N GLN A 92 19.97 3.56 -3.06
CA GLN A 92 20.63 4.44 -4.03
C GLN A 92 20.55 5.88 -3.54
N ASN A 93 21.61 6.69 -3.54
CA ASN A 93 21.55 8.12 -3.15
C ASN A 93 20.90 8.39 -1.77
N LEU A 94 21.34 7.65 -0.74
CA LEU A 94 20.91 7.87 0.63
C LEU A 94 21.31 9.29 1.12
N PRO A 95 20.45 9.99 1.90
CA PRO A 95 19.20 9.51 2.51
C PRO A 95 17.93 9.82 1.70
N ALA A 96 18.02 10.66 0.66
CA ALA A 96 16.85 11.24 -0.02
C ALA A 96 15.93 10.18 -0.66
N SER A 97 16.52 9.18 -1.31
CA SER A 97 15.78 8.10 -1.95
C SER A 97 14.93 7.28 -0.99
N LEU A 98 15.36 7.12 0.26
CA LEU A 98 14.67 6.35 1.29
C LEU A 98 13.45 7.10 1.84
N LEU A 99 13.58 8.42 1.98
CA LEU A 99 12.57 9.24 2.65
C LEU A 99 11.36 9.47 1.75
N VAL A 100 11.56 9.85 0.49
CA VAL A 100 10.47 10.28 -0.39
C VAL A 100 9.66 9.10 -0.93
N ARG A 101 10.31 7.97 -1.29
CA ARG A 101 9.63 6.84 -1.93
C ARG A 101 9.33 5.67 -0.95
N PRO A 102 10.34 4.95 -0.40
CA PRO A 102 10.11 3.82 0.51
C PRO A 102 9.38 4.17 1.81
N LEU A 103 9.65 5.36 2.39
CA LEU A 103 9.06 5.76 3.67
C LEU A 103 7.91 6.76 3.57
N ALA A 104 7.65 7.36 2.40
CA ALA A 104 6.53 8.28 2.22
C ALA A 104 5.56 7.84 1.11
N ALA A 105 5.93 7.95 -0.16
CA ALA A 105 5.00 7.67 -1.27
C ALA A 105 4.42 6.25 -1.22
N GLN A 106 5.26 5.21 -1.07
CA GLN A 106 4.77 3.83 -1.05
C GLN A 106 3.90 3.50 0.17
N PRO A 107 4.26 3.89 1.41
CA PRO A 107 3.37 3.72 2.55
C PRO A 107 2.04 4.45 2.38
N LEU A 108 2.04 5.68 1.85
CA LEU A 108 0.80 6.42 1.61
C LEU A 108 -0.07 5.75 0.55
N MET A 109 0.54 5.22 -0.52
CA MET A 109 -0.18 4.45 -1.55
C MET A 109 -0.73 3.13 -1.02
N PHE A 110 -0.02 2.47 -0.10
CA PHE A 110 -0.56 1.31 0.62
C PHE A 110 -1.79 1.68 1.45
N LEU A 111 -1.73 2.79 2.21
CA LEU A 111 -2.86 3.25 3.02
C LEU A 111 -4.05 3.65 2.13
N ALA A 112 -3.80 4.31 1.00
CA ALA A 112 -4.82 4.64 0.02
C ALA A 112 -5.44 3.38 -0.59
N ALA A 113 -4.65 2.37 -0.97
CA ALA A 113 -5.12 1.08 -1.45
C ALA A 113 -5.94 0.32 -0.39
N LEU A 114 -5.52 0.37 0.88
CA LEU A 114 -6.24 -0.26 1.98
C LEU A 114 -7.57 0.45 2.27
N ALA A 115 -7.60 1.78 2.22
CA ALA A 115 -8.83 2.57 2.37
C ALA A 115 -9.79 2.32 1.20
N ALA A 116 -9.28 2.32 -0.03
CA ALA A 116 -10.00 1.93 -1.24
C ALA A 116 -10.60 0.52 -1.13
N PHE A 117 -9.80 -0.44 -0.65
CA PHE A 117 -10.25 -1.81 -0.40
C PHE A 117 -11.39 -1.85 0.63
N GLN A 118 -11.28 -1.11 1.73
CA GLN A 118 -12.35 -1.03 2.73
C GLN A 118 -13.64 -0.43 2.17
N ILE A 119 -13.56 0.64 1.39
CA ILE A 119 -14.73 1.24 0.71
C ILE A 119 -15.37 0.21 -0.22
N LEU A 120 -14.58 -0.41 -1.09
CA LEU A 120 -15.04 -1.38 -2.07
C LEU A 120 -15.66 -2.64 -1.41
N ALA A 121 -15.02 -3.16 -0.35
CA ALA A 121 -15.47 -4.33 0.39
C ALA A 121 -16.64 -4.06 1.34
N SER A 122 -16.84 -2.81 1.79
CA SER A 122 -17.95 -2.45 2.67
C SER A 122 -19.30 -2.39 1.95
N GLY A 123 -19.30 -2.18 0.62
CA GLY A 123 -20.52 -2.00 -0.17
C GLY A 123 -21.37 -0.78 0.24
N ARG A 124 -20.82 0.13 1.07
CA ARG A 124 -21.55 1.30 1.57
C ARG A 124 -21.62 2.40 0.51
N ALA A 125 -22.65 3.24 0.60
CA ALA A 125 -22.68 4.49 -0.15
C ALA A 125 -21.54 5.40 0.32
N THR A 126 -20.97 6.14 -0.61
CA THR A 126 -19.88 7.08 -0.35
C THR A 126 -20.46 8.42 0.05
N GLY A 127 -19.87 9.06 1.06
CA GLY A 127 -20.32 10.34 1.59
C GLY A 127 -19.52 11.52 1.03
N PRO A 128 -19.91 12.75 1.40
CA PRO A 128 -19.20 13.97 0.99
C PRO A 128 -17.74 14.00 1.44
N LEU A 129 -17.43 13.42 2.61
CA LEU A 129 -16.07 13.38 3.13
C LEU A 129 -15.16 12.46 2.29
N GLU A 130 -15.65 11.29 1.87
CA GLU A 130 -14.92 10.44 0.94
C GLU A 130 -14.71 11.14 -0.41
N PHE A 131 -15.71 11.85 -0.92
CA PHE A 131 -15.59 12.62 -2.16
C PHE A 131 -14.49 13.68 -2.07
N VAL A 132 -14.50 14.51 -1.03
CA VAL A 132 -13.50 15.59 -0.83
C VAL A 132 -12.10 15.00 -0.63
N SER A 133 -11.99 13.92 0.15
CA SER A 133 -10.72 13.26 0.40
C SER A 133 -10.12 12.70 -0.89
N VAL A 134 -10.94 12.03 -1.71
CA VAL A 134 -10.52 11.45 -2.98
C VAL A 134 -10.15 12.52 -4.01
N ALA A 135 -10.88 13.64 -4.06
CA ALA A 135 -10.50 14.78 -4.89
C ALA A 135 -9.15 15.38 -4.45
N GLY A 136 -8.91 15.54 -3.15
CA GLY A 136 -7.63 16.02 -2.62
C GLY A 136 -6.45 15.09 -2.93
N ILE A 137 -6.65 13.78 -2.77
CA ILE A 137 -5.65 12.77 -3.15
C ILE A 137 -5.40 12.79 -4.67
N GLY A 138 -6.46 12.94 -5.47
CA GLY A 138 -6.37 13.08 -6.93
C GLY A 138 -5.53 14.28 -7.33
N LEU A 139 -5.78 15.45 -6.75
CA LEU A 139 -5.00 16.66 -6.99
C LEU A 139 -3.51 16.45 -6.66
N ALA A 140 -3.21 15.91 -5.48
CA ALA A 140 -1.84 15.63 -5.04
C ALA A 140 -1.14 14.62 -5.97
N TRP A 141 -1.87 13.60 -6.44
CA TRP A 141 -1.37 12.63 -7.41
C TRP A 141 -1.09 13.27 -8.78
N GLY A 142 -1.95 14.18 -9.25
CA GLY A 142 -1.72 14.93 -10.49
C GLY A 142 -0.46 15.78 -10.44
N ILE A 143 -0.25 16.46 -9.31
CA ILE A 143 0.98 17.22 -9.03
C ILE A 143 2.17 16.26 -9.03
N TRP A 144 2.09 15.18 -8.26
CA TRP A 144 3.15 14.16 -8.22
C TRP A 144 3.56 13.71 -9.63
N LEU A 145 2.61 13.30 -10.47
CA LEU A 145 2.91 12.79 -11.81
C LEU A 145 3.64 13.78 -12.72
N ARG A 146 3.36 15.07 -12.58
CA ARG A 146 4.00 16.09 -13.42
C ARG A 146 5.47 16.30 -13.04
N TRP A 147 5.74 16.45 -11.74
CA TRP A 147 7.06 16.86 -11.26
C TRP A 147 7.93 15.70 -10.77
N PHE A 148 7.37 14.49 -10.64
CA PHE A 148 8.13 13.31 -10.23
C PHE A 148 9.26 12.91 -11.18
N PRO A 149 9.08 12.91 -12.52
CA PRO A 149 10.19 12.62 -13.43
C PRO A 149 11.35 13.60 -13.28
N GLU A 150 11.06 14.89 -13.04
CA GLU A 150 12.07 15.93 -12.84
C GLU A 150 12.78 15.80 -11.48
N ALA A 151 12.06 15.41 -10.43
CA ALA A 151 12.60 15.22 -9.08
C ALA A 151 13.30 13.86 -8.88
N SER A 152 13.21 12.94 -9.84
CA SER A 152 13.79 11.60 -9.76
C SER A 152 15.20 11.58 -10.34
N ASP A 153 16.18 11.15 -9.54
CA ASP A 153 17.56 10.92 -10.01
C ASP A 153 17.68 9.78 -11.05
N GLN A 154 16.62 8.98 -11.22
CA GLN A 154 16.56 7.92 -12.22
C GLN A 154 15.71 8.33 -13.42
N PRO A 155 16.06 7.87 -14.64
CA PRO A 155 15.24 8.08 -15.83
C PRO A 155 13.89 7.36 -15.65
N VAL A 156 12.87 8.11 -15.24
CA VAL A 156 11.47 7.66 -15.22
C VAL A 156 10.84 8.06 -16.55
N PRO A 157 10.05 7.18 -17.20
CA PRO A 157 9.37 7.53 -18.44
C PRO A 157 8.51 8.78 -18.28
N ASP A 158 8.61 9.70 -19.25
CA ASP A 158 7.79 10.91 -19.31
C ASP A 158 6.30 10.56 -19.19
N VAL A 159 5.60 11.32 -18.35
CA VAL A 159 4.21 11.03 -18.04
C VAL A 159 3.29 11.71 -19.05
N ASN A 160 2.72 10.93 -19.96
CA ASN A 160 1.53 11.35 -20.67
C ASN A 160 0.32 11.23 -19.74
N ILE A 161 -0.27 12.37 -19.36
CA ILE A 161 -1.42 12.41 -18.46
C ILE A 161 -2.61 11.59 -18.97
N GLY A 162 -2.83 11.52 -20.29
CA GLY A 162 -3.87 10.69 -20.88
C GLY A 162 -3.64 9.20 -20.58
N THR A 163 -2.41 8.73 -20.77
CA THR A 163 -2.01 7.36 -20.43
C THR A 163 -2.14 7.10 -18.94
N ALA A 164 -1.75 8.05 -18.09
CA ALA A 164 -1.86 7.91 -16.64
C ALA A 164 -3.31 7.82 -16.16
N LEU A 165 -4.19 8.67 -16.69
CA LEU A 165 -5.63 8.64 -16.39
C LEU A 165 -6.28 7.33 -16.85
N ILE A 166 -5.91 6.82 -18.03
CA ILE A 166 -6.42 5.54 -18.54
C ILE A 166 -5.92 4.39 -17.67
N LEU A 167 -4.64 4.38 -17.30
CA LEU A 167 -4.05 3.28 -16.54
C LEU A 167 -4.61 3.22 -15.12
N VAL A 168 -4.64 4.36 -14.40
CA VAL A 168 -5.17 4.39 -13.03
C VAL A 168 -6.69 4.32 -13.03
N GLY A 169 -7.37 5.10 -13.87
CA GLY A 169 -8.83 5.07 -13.97
C GLY A 169 -9.36 3.71 -14.43
N GLY A 170 -8.80 3.18 -15.51
CA GLY A 170 -9.11 1.84 -16.03
C GLY A 170 -8.77 0.76 -15.02
N GLY A 171 -7.64 0.87 -14.31
CA GLY A 171 -7.25 -0.03 -13.23
C GLY A 171 -8.26 -0.04 -12.07
N LEU A 172 -8.73 1.13 -11.62
CA LEU A 172 -9.73 1.25 -10.56
C LEU A 172 -11.11 0.72 -10.99
N ILE A 173 -11.49 0.91 -12.26
CA ILE A 173 -12.71 0.32 -12.83
C ILE A 173 -12.58 -1.20 -12.89
N ALA A 174 -11.45 -1.71 -13.37
CA ALA A 174 -11.16 -3.14 -13.44
C ALA A 174 -11.18 -3.79 -12.06
N CYS A 175 -10.62 -3.13 -11.03
CA CYS A 175 -10.69 -3.60 -9.64
C CYS A 175 -12.14 -3.79 -9.18
N ALA A 176 -13.02 -2.82 -9.47
CA ALA A 176 -14.43 -2.92 -9.11
C ALA A 176 -15.18 -4.00 -9.90
N ALA A 177 -14.91 -4.11 -11.20
CA ALA A 177 -15.51 -5.14 -12.05
C ALA A 177 -15.08 -6.55 -11.61
N ILE A 178 -13.78 -6.78 -11.40
CA ILE A 178 -13.27 -8.06 -10.91
C ILE A 178 -13.86 -8.38 -9.54
N ARG A 179 -13.92 -7.40 -8.63
CA ARG A 179 -14.53 -7.59 -7.31
C ARG A 179 -16.02 -7.95 -7.38
N PHE A 180 -16.73 -7.38 -8.34
CA PHE A 180 -18.15 -7.67 -8.55
C PHE A 180 -18.38 -9.10 -9.08
N ILE A 181 -17.47 -9.58 -9.94
CA ILE A 181 -17.51 -10.93 -10.53
C ILE A 181 -17.07 -11.99 -9.51
N LEU A 182 -16.08 -11.67 -8.67
CA LEU A 182 -15.62 -12.59 -7.63
C LEU A 182 -16.77 -12.92 -6.67
N PRO A 183 -16.94 -14.20 -6.29
CA PRO A 183 -17.98 -14.59 -5.35
C PRO A 183 -17.81 -13.81 -4.03
N PRO A 184 -18.92 -13.44 -3.36
CA PRO A 184 -18.85 -12.82 -2.04
C PRO A 184 -17.99 -13.72 -1.15
N ALA A 185 -17.03 -13.11 -0.45
CA ALA A 185 -16.16 -13.90 0.39
C ALA A 185 -16.96 -14.41 1.60
N ASP A 186 -16.99 -15.72 1.82
CA ASP A 186 -17.61 -16.38 2.97
C ASP A 186 -16.70 -16.21 4.21
N ILE A 187 -16.28 -14.97 4.47
CA ILE A 187 -15.46 -14.59 5.61
C ILE A 187 -16.40 -14.06 6.68
N TYR A 188 -16.78 -14.91 7.62
CA TYR A 188 -17.69 -14.54 8.70
C TYR A 188 -16.97 -14.32 10.03
N ARG A 189 -15.78 -14.91 10.17
CA ARG A 189 -14.96 -14.86 11.38
C ARG A 189 -13.64 -14.18 11.13
N ARG A 190 -13.06 -13.66 12.20
CA ARG A 190 -11.69 -13.09 12.18
C ARG A 190 -10.68 -14.13 11.71
N GLU A 191 -10.86 -15.39 12.09
CA GLU A 191 -9.95 -16.49 11.77
C GLU A 191 -9.85 -16.76 10.26
N ASP A 192 -10.89 -16.45 9.50
CA ASP A 192 -10.93 -16.69 8.04
C ASP A 192 -9.97 -15.75 7.27
N TRP A 193 -9.60 -14.62 7.88
CA TRP A 193 -8.58 -13.71 7.34
C TRP A 193 -7.15 -14.21 7.59
N LEU A 194 -6.95 -15.13 8.54
CA LEU A 194 -5.62 -15.65 8.84
C LEU A 194 -5.16 -16.61 7.75
N LEU A 195 -3.90 -16.49 7.39
CA LEU A 195 -3.20 -17.46 6.56
C LEU A 195 -2.80 -18.66 7.40
N THR A 196 -2.93 -19.84 6.81
CA THR A 196 -2.36 -21.06 7.36
C THR A 196 -0.84 -21.06 7.25
N ARG A 197 -0.17 -21.92 8.02
CA ARG A 197 1.30 -22.00 8.02
C ARG A 197 1.89 -22.24 6.63
N LEU A 198 1.21 -23.04 5.81
CA LEU A 198 1.62 -23.30 4.42
C LEU A 198 1.47 -22.07 3.54
N GLU A 199 0.37 -21.33 3.65
CA GLU A 199 0.13 -20.11 2.86
C GLU A 199 1.09 -18.98 3.29
N TRP A 200 1.38 -18.89 4.59
CA TRP A 200 2.43 -18.01 5.13
C TRP A 200 3.80 -18.36 4.54
N GLY A 201 4.17 -19.64 4.58
CA GLY A 201 5.41 -20.14 4.01
C GLY A 201 5.51 -19.85 2.51
N ALA A 202 4.42 -20.07 1.76
CA ALA A 202 4.36 -19.78 0.33
C ALA A 202 4.54 -18.28 0.04
N ALA A 203 3.87 -17.40 0.78
CA ALA A 203 4.03 -15.95 0.61
C ALA A 203 5.47 -15.49 0.93
N LEU A 204 6.09 -16.05 1.97
CA LEU A 204 7.49 -15.78 2.28
C LEU A 204 8.45 -16.31 1.22
N VAL A 205 8.18 -17.49 0.64
CA VAL A 205 8.97 -18.03 -0.47
C VAL A 205 8.88 -17.13 -1.70
N VAL A 206 7.71 -16.60 -2.03
CA VAL A 206 7.55 -15.62 -3.14
C VAL A 206 8.42 -14.39 -2.90
N ILE A 207 8.38 -13.81 -1.70
CA ILE A 207 9.19 -12.65 -1.35
C ILE A 207 10.69 -12.98 -1.39
N ALA A 208 11.10 -14.11 -0.82
CA ALA A 208 12.49 -14.55 -0.83
C ALA A 208 13.00 -14.84 -2.25
N ALA A 209 12.18 -15.44 -3.11
CA ALA A 209 12.50 -15.68 -4.51
C ALA A 209 12.67 -14.36 -5.26
N ALA A 210 11.77 -13.38 -5.06
CA ALA A 210 11.91 -12.05 -5.65
C ALA A 210 13.20 -11.36 -5.22
N PHE A 211 13.57 -11.45 -3.94
CA PHE A 211 14.87 -10.96 -3.44
C PHE A 211 16.05 -11.68 -4.10
N GLY A 212 15.99 -13.01 -4.18
CA GLY A 212 17.05 -13.83 -4.77
C GLY A 212 17.27 -13.52 -6.25
N ILE A 213 16.18 -13.38 -7.02
CA ILE A 213 16.22 -13.00 -8.43
C ILE A 213 16.78 -11.59 -8.59
N GLY A 214 16.27 -10.60 -7.85
CA GLY A 214 16.76 -9.22 -7.93
C GLY A 214 18.23 -9.08 -7.50
N SER A 215 18.69 -9.87 -6.53
CA SER A 215 20.10 -9.91 -6.13
C SER A 215 20.98 -10.59 -7.19
N ALA A 216 20.51 -11.68 -7.81
CA ALA A 216 21.25 -12.40 -8.86
C ALA A 216 21.41 -11.56 -10.14
N GLN A 217 20.44 -10.68 -10.41
CA GLN A 217 20.48 -9.72 -11.52
C GLN A 217 21.29 -8.45 -11.19
N GLY A 218 21.83 -8.34 -9.97
CA GLY A 218 22.59 -7.16 -9.54
C GLY A 218 21.73 -5.91 -9.30
N LEU A 219 20.40 -6.03 -9.31
CA LEU A 219 19.45 -4.93 -9.12
C LEU A 219 19.33 -4.54 -7.64
N ILE A 220 19.50 -5.50 -6.73
CA ILE A 220 19.41 -5.30 -5.29
C ILE A 220 20.82 -5.35 -4.69
N SER A 221 21.29 -4.21 -4.18
CA SER A 221 22.56 -4.15 -3.46
C SER A 221 22.47 -4.84 -2.09
N ARG A 222 23.60 -5.37 -1.60
CA ARG A 222 23.69 -5.96 -0.25
C ARG A 222 23.24 -4.98 0.84
N ASN A 223 23.51 -3.69 0.65
CA ASN A 223 23.11 -2.62 1.57
C ASN A 223 21.59 -2.40 1.55
N ALA A 224 20.96 -2.40 0.37
CA ALA A 224 19.49 -2.30 0.27
C ALA A 224 18.81 -3.49 0.95
N PHE A 225 19.33 -4.69 0.74
CA PHE A 225 18.83 -5.90 1.38
C PHE A 225 18.94 -5.83 2.90
N SER A 226 20.14 -5.55 3.44
CA SER A 226 20.35 -5.50 4.89
C SER A 226 19.49 -4.43 5.56
N MET A 227 19.41 -3.24 4.95
CA MET A 227 18.58 -2.15 5.45
C MET A 227 17.10 -2.50 5.48
N THR A 228 16.59 -3.10 4.40
CA THR A 228 15.18 -3.52 4.30
C THR A 228 14.87 -4.56 5.35
N VAL A 229 15.69 -5.61 5.45
CA VAL A 229 15.49 -6.69 6.43
C VAL A 229 15.53 -6.12 7.85
N SER A 230 16.55 -5.32 8.20
CA SER A 230 16.67 -4.74 9.53
C SER A 230 15.47 -3.85 9.91
N LEU A 231 15.05 -2.94 9.03
CA LEU A 231 13.95 -2.03 9.30
C LEU A 231 12.59 -2.75 9.35
N VAL A 232 12.33 -3.68 8.42
CA VAL A 232 11.10 -4.49 8.43
C VAL A 232 11.05 -5.38 9.66
N SER A 233 12.17 -6.02 10.04
CA SER A 233 12.25 -6.80 11.27
C SER A 233 11.99 -5.94 12.50
N PHE A 234 12.60 -4.74 12.57
CA PHE A 234 12.35 -3.79 13.66
C PHE A 234 10.86 -3.42 13.75
N MET A 235 10.25 -2.99 12.64
CA MET A 235 8.83 -2.65 12.58
C MET A 235 7.93 -3.85 12.96
N GLY A 236 8.29 -5.05 12.52
CA GLY A 236 7.60 -6.29 12.86
C GLY A 236 7.69 -6.64 14.35
N VAL A 237 8.86 -6.48 14.97
CA VAL A 237 9.04 -6.67 16.43
C VAL A 237 8.20 -5.66 17.20
N VAL A 238 8.21 -4.39 16.79
CA VAL A 238 7.38 -3.33 17.41
C VAL A 238 5.89 -3.67 17.28
N LEU A 239 5.43 -4.10 16.10
CA LEU A 239 4.05 -4.54 15.88
C LEU A 239 3.68 -5.74 16.74
N PHE A 240 4.57 -6.72 16.87
CA PHE A 240 4.37 -7.92 17.69
C PHE A 240 4.30 -7.56 19.19
N ALA A 241 5.27 -6.79 19.70
CA ALA A 241 5.32 -6.39 21.10
C ALA A 241 4.08 -5.58 21.52
N THR A 242 3.58 -4.74 20.61
CA THR A 242 2.39 -3.91 20.84
C THR A 242 1.08 -4.64 20.58
N ALA A 243 1.09 -5.85 20.00
CA ALA A 243 -0.14 -6.60 19.69
C ALA A 243 -1.00 -6.86 20.94
N SER A 244 -0.37 -7.18 22.07
CA SER A 244 -1.08 -7.42 23.35
C SER A 244 -1.71 -6.16 23.96
N LEU A 245 -1.27 -4.97 23.54
CA LEU A 245 -1.79 -3.68 24.02
C LEU A 245 -3.08 -3.26 23.29
N ARG A 246 -3.39 -3.87 22.13
CA ARG A 246 -4.55 -3.50 21.31
C ARG A 246 -5.81 -4.23 21.77
N ARG A 247 -6.66 -3.53 22.54
CA ARG A 247 -7.90 -4.08 23.13
C ARG A 247 -9.17 -3.95 22.27
N GLY A 248 -9.09 -3.36 21.08
CA GLY A 248 -10.24 -3.17 20.18
C GLY A 248 -10.40 -4.29 19.14
N ALA A 249 -11.44 -4.23 18.31
CA ALA A 249 -11.52 -5.09 17.13
C ALA A 249 -10.58 -4.61 16.01
N SER A 250 -10.12 -5.52 15.14
CA SER A 250 -9.27 -5.15 14.00
C SER A 250 -10.04 -4.29 12.99
N LEU A 251 -9.31 -3.55 12.15
CA LEU A 251 -9.91 -2.72 11.09
C LEU A 251 -10.83 -3.51 10.16
N LEU A 252 -10.52 -4.78 9.92
CA LEU A 252 -11.29 -5.64 9.02
C LEU A 252 -12.66 -6.02 9.60
N LYS A 253 -12.92 -5.82 10.89
CA LYS A 253 -14.24 -6.10 11.48
C LYS A 253 -15.35 -5.31 10.79
N SER A 254 -15.07 -4.07 10.38
CA SER A 254 -16.05 -3.21 9.69
C SER A 254 -16.49 -3.74 8.32
N ILE A 255 -15.66 -4.58 7.71
CA ILE A 255 -15.87 -5.16 6.37
C ILE A 255 -16.01 -6.68 6.41
N THR A 256 -16.30 -7.26 7.58
CA THR A 256 -16.53 -8.71 7.75
C THR A 256 -18.02 -8.95 8.04
N PRO A 257 -18.78 -9.68 7.20
CA PRO A 257 -18.36 -10.25 5.91
C PRO A 257 -18.23 -9.19 4.80
N PRO A 258 -17.30 -9.38 3.83
CA PRO A 258 -17.16 -8.49 2.70
C PRO A 258 -18.40 -8.50 1.82
N ARG A 259 -18.93 -7.31 1.51
CA ARG A 259 -20.14 -7.15 0.70
C ARG A 259 -19.79 -7.01 -0.78
N ARG A 260 -20.81 -7.10 -1.63
CA ARG A 260 -20.70 -6.75 -3.05
C ARG A 260 -20.40 -5.25 -3.18
N PRO A 261 -19.54 -4.86 -4.14
CA PRO A 261 -19.18 -3.47 -4.31
C PRO A 261 -20.37 -2.67 -4.83
N ASN A 262 -20.57 -1.46 -4.27
CA ASN A 262 -21.50 -0.49 -4.85
C ASN A 262 -20.80 0.21 -6.02
N LEU A 263 -20.99 -0.32 -7.23
CA LEU A 263 -20.32 0.18 -8.44
C LEU A 263 -20.63 1.64 -8.73
N ALA A 264 -21.86 2.10 -8.50
CA ALA A 264 -22.23 3.49 -8.71
C ALA A 264 -21.48 4.42 -7.75
N ALA A 265 -21.47 4.11 -6.45
CA ALA A 265 -20.74 4.88 -5.45
C ALA A 265 -19.23 4.89 -5.71
N TRP A 266 -18.69 3.79 -6.23
CA TRP A 266 -17.28 3.69 -6.63
C TRP A 266 -16.94 4.56 -7.83
N LEU A 267 -17.76 4.53 -8.89
CA LEU A 267 -17.59 5.38 -10.07
C LEU A 267 -17.67 6.87 -9.69
N VAL A 268 -18.58 7.24 -8.78
CA VAL A 268 -18.71 8.59 -8.23
C VAL A 268 -17.44 9.07 -7.52
N LEU A 269 -16.59 8.16 -6.99
CA LEU A 269 -15.29 8.53 -6.43
C LEU A 269 -14.17 8.56 -7.48
N ILE A 270 -14.20 7.69 -8.49
CA ILE A 270 -13.19 7.69 -9.55
C ILE A 270 -13.22 8.99 -10.34
N VAL A 271 -14.40 9.49 -10.71
CA VAL A 271 -14.53 10.72 -11.50
C VAL A 271 -13.84 11.93 -10.87
N PRO A 272 -14.12 12.32 -9.61
CA PRO A 272 -13.44 13.46 -8.98
C PRO A 272 -11.96 13.20 -8.74
N PHE A 273 -11.53 11.96 -8.47
CA PHE A 273 -10.11 11.60 -8.39
C PHE A 273 -9.38 11.95 -9.69
N LEU A 274 -9.89 11.45 -10.82
CA LEU A 274 -9.29 11.64 -12.13
C LEU A 274 -9.34 13.09 -12.59
N LEU A 275 -10.47 13.77 -12.38
CA LEU A 275 -10.62 15.19 -12.71
C LEU A 275 -9.66 16.06 -11.89
N ALA A 276 -9.58 15.84 -10.58
CA ALA A 276 -8.65 16.56 -9.72
C ALA A 276 -7.19 16.26 -10.08
N GLY A 277 -6.88 15.01 -10.44
CA GLY A 277 -5.55 14.63 -10.96
C GLY A 277 -5.19 15.33 -12.26
N TRP A 278 -6.13 15.41 -13.21
CA TRP A 278 -5.93 16.17 -14.44
C TRP A 278 -5.70 17.66 -14.16
N ILE A 279 -6.47 18.25 -13.23
CA ILE A 279 -6.28 19.64 -12.79
C ILE A 279 -4.90 19.82 -12.17
N GLY A 280 -4.51 18.95 -11.24
CA GLY A 280 -3.21 18.99 -10.55
C GLY A 280 -2.04 18.90 -11.52
N PHE A 281 -2.11 18.00 -12.50
CA PHE A 281 -1.12 17.87 -13.57
C PHE A 281 -1.08 19.12 -14.46
N SER A 282 -2.23 19.78 -14.68
CA SER A 282 -2.34 20.93 -15.57
C SER A 282 -1.96 22.26 -14.91
N LEU A 283 -1.60 22.27 -13.62
CA LEU A 283 -1.24 23.50 -12.90
C LEU A 283 -0.02 24.20 -13.51
N PRO A 284 0.01 25.54 -13.64
CA PRO A 284 1.11 26.24 -14.27
C PRO A 284 2.41 26.11 -13.45
N GLY A 285 3.53 25.91 -14.14
CA GLY A 285 4.88 25.83 -13.59
C GLY A 285 5.89 25.62 -14.72
N SER A 286 7.03 26.30 -14.64
CA SER A 286 8.11 26.25 -15.64
C SER A 286 9.46 26.05 -14.94
N GLY A 287 10.29 25.11 -15.42
CA GLY A 287 11.57 24.75 -14.83
C GLY A 287 11.48 23.59 -13.83
N ASP A 288 12.61 23.24 -13.22
CA ASP A 288 12.80 22.03 -12.38
C ASP A 288 12.03 22.03 -11.04
N SER A 289 11.27 23.08 -10.75
CA SER A 289 10.46 23.19 -9.52
C SER A 289 9.28 24.15 -9.69
N SER A 290 8.27 23.95 -8.85
CA SER A 290 7.10 24.81 -8.70
C SER A 290 6.73 24.90 -7.23
N LEU A 291 6.04 25.97 -6.82
CA LEU A 291 5.57 26.09 -5.43
C LEU A 291 4.72 24.89 -5.01
N GLN A 292 3.90 24.34 -5.93
CA GLN A 292 3.04 23.20 -5.61
C GLN A 292 3.84 21.90 -5.46
N SER A 293 4.84 21.67 -6.32
CA SER A 293 5.74 20.53 -6.18
C SER A 293 6.57 20.61 -4.90
N ASP A 294 7.11 21.78 -4.57
CA ASP A 294 7.95 21.96 -3.39
C ASP A 294 7.18 21.71 -2.09
N ILE A 295 5.92 22.18 -2.04
CA ILE A 295 5.02 21.87 -0.92
C ILE A 295 4.75 20.37 -0.83
N LEU A 296 4.49 19.70 -1.96
CA LEU A 296 4.19 18.27 -1.98
C LEU A 296 5.40 17.43 -1.58
N PHE A 297 6.56 17.63 -2.20
CA PHE A 297 7.79 16.91 -1.90
C PHE A 297 8.30 17.25 -0.48
N GLY A 298 8.15 18.50 -0.04
CA GLY A 298 8.42 18.91 1.33
C GLY A 298 7.52 18.18 2.32
N ALA A 299 6.22 18.06 2.04
CA ALA A 299 5.28 17.32 2.89
C ALA A 299 5.59 15.81 2.92
N LEU A 300 5.92 15.21 1.78
CA LEU A 300 6.32 13.80 1.70
C LEU A 300 7.61 13.54 2.47
N THR A 301 8.62 14.39 2.29
CA THR A 301 9.89 14.30 3.01
C THR A 301 9.68 14.47 4.51
N GLY A 302 8.91 15.50 4.91
CA GLY A 302 8.55 15.75 6.29
C GLY A 302 7.82 14.55 6.91
N PHE A 303 6.88 13.95 6.17
CA PHE A 303 6.21 12.72 6.60
C PHE A 303 7.21 11.58 6.79
N GLY A 304 8.04 11.27 5.78
CA GLY A 304 9.03 10.19 5.81
C GLY A 304 10.05 10.31 6.96
N ILE A 305 10.39 11.55 7.36
CA ILE A 305 11.26 11.82 8.52
C ILE A 305 10.49 11.70 9.84
N ALA A 306 9.27 12.25 9.92
CA ALA A 306 8.57 12.44 11.18
C ALA A 306 7.86 11.18 11.69
N TRP A 307 7.29 10.36 10.81
CA TRP A 307 6.46 9.25 11.26
C TRP A 307 7.25 8.12 11.96
N PRO A 308 8.46 7.70 11.50
CA PRO A 308 9.19 6.63 12.18
C PRO A 308 9.56 6.93 13.64
N PRO A 309 10.15 8.10 13.98
CA PRO A 309 10.47 8.43 15.37
C PRO A 309 9.20 8.64 16.20
N THR A 310 8.15 9.22 15.62
CA THR A 310 6.87 9.42 16.32
C THR A 310 6.25 8.10 16.76
N VAL A 311 6.21 7.11 15.86
CA VAL A 311 5.73 5.77 16.20
C VAL A 311 6.59 5.14 17.29
N SER A 312 7.92 5.21 17.16
CA SER A 312 8.86 4.65 18.15
C SER A 312 8.65 5.25 19.55
N ALA A 313 8.57 6.58 19.65
CA ALA A 313 8.34 7.28 20.91
C ALA A 313 7.00 6.91 21.54
N MET A 314 5.92 6.87 20.76
CA MET A 314 4.59 6.52 21.26
C MET A 314 4.50 5.08 21.76
N VAL A 315 5.20 4.16 21.09
CA VAL A 315 5.31 2.77 21.58
C VAL A 315 6.09 2.71 22.89
N GLY A 316 7.20 3.45 23.00
CA GLY A 316 7.97 3.55 24.23
C GLY A 316 7.14 4.07 25.41
N VAL A 317 6.38 5.14 25.21
CA VAL A 317 5.48 5.70 26.23
C VAL A 317 4.41 4.69 26.64
N ARG A 318 3.77 4.00 25.69
CA ARG A 318 2.75 2.98 25.99
C ARG A 318 3.32 1.79 26.77
N ALA A 319 4.53 1.37 26.44
CA ALA A 319 5.23 0.30 27.15
C ALA A 319 5.57 0.73 28.59
N PHE A 320 6.07 1.95 28.78
CA PHE A 320 6.39 2.50 30.10
C PHE A 320 5.16 2.60 30.99
N ILE A 321 4.05 3.15 30.48
CA ILE A 321 2.78 3.26 31.23
C ILE A 321 2.29 1.88 31.70
N ARG A 322 2.49 0.83 30.88
CA ARG A 322 2.10 -0.53 31.26
C ARG A 322 2.97 -1.08 32.38
N LEU A 323 4.29 -0.96 32.27
CA LEU A 323 5.22 -1.40 33.32
C LEU A 323 4.95 -0.68 34.64
N ALA A 324 4.64 0.62 34.59
CA ALA A 324 4.28 1.40 35.77
C ALA A 324 2.95 0.96 36.42
N ARG A 325 2.02 0.36 35.65
CA ARG A 325 0.74 -0.16 36.16
C ARG A 325 0.82 -1.61 36.65
N GLU A 326 1.77 -2.39 36.15
CA GLU A 326 1.96 -3.79 36.56
C GLU A 326 2.96 -3.92 37.72
N GLY A 327 3.83 -2.92 37.93
CA GLY A 327 4.84 -2.88 39.00
C GLY A 327 4.48 -2.03 40.22
N GLY A 328 3.27 -1.46 40.30
CA GLY A 328 2.74 -0.74 41.46
C GLY A 328 1.46 -1.39 41.96
#